data_AF-A0A2V2ZMB6-F1
#
_entry.id   AF-A0A2V2ZMB6-F1
#
_cell.length_a   1.000
_cell.length_b   1.000
_cell.length_c   1.000
_cell.angle_alpha   90.00
_cell.angle_beta   90.00
_cell.angle_gamma   90.00
#
_symmetry.space_group_name_H-M   'P 1'
#
loop_
_entity.id
_entity.type
_entity.pdbx_description
1 polymer ?
#
loop_
_entity_poly.entity_id
_entity_poly.type
_entity_poly.pdbx_seq_one_letter_code
_entity_poly.pdbx_strand_id
1 'polypeptide(L)'
;MPNYQQALAWHETLEIHELVAFQAIGLMKLKKGLKEIQDQELRQIYLKTIQGLDMNLRELLQFYPYAPHPQQSADYRSSDSFLAGDLLAFAKTAVRNYGVAITETATPAVRKVLKKQLNQAIDIHEQIYSYMYRKGLYPSYNLNKLLQNDMMLAKQAMSM
;
A
#
# COMPACT_ATOMS: atom_id res chain seq x y z
N MET A 1 35.93 -8.25 -1.19
CA MET A 1 34.54 -8.21 -0.68
C MET A 1 33.89 -6.98 -1.28
N PRO A 2 32.75 -7.05 -1.97
CA PRO A 2 32.10 -5.85 -2.49
C PRO A 2 31.72 -4.97 -1.30
N ASN A 3 31.96 -3.68 -1.44
CA ASN A 3 31.67 -2.67 -0.42
C ASN A 3 30.15 -2.41 -0.44
N TYR A 4 29.37 -3.29 0.21
CA TYR A 4 27.94 -3.07 0.35
C TYR A 4 27.72 -1.77 1.13
N GLN A 5 27.03 -0.81 0.52
CA GLN A 5 26.61 0.40 1.22
C GLN A 5 25.80 -0.02 2.46
N GLN A 6 26.03 0.64 3.60
CA GLN A 6 25.31 0.34 4.85
C GLN A 6 23.81 0.68 4.78
N ALA A 7 23.37 1.38 3.72
CA ALA A 7 21.99 1.78 3.49
C ALA A 7 21.44 1.15 2.20
N LEU A 8 20.11 0.96 2.17
CA LEU A 8 19.38 0.51 0.98
C LEU A 8 19.52 1.51 -0.17
N ALA A 9 19.42 1.02 -1.39
CA ALA A 9 19.25 1.90 -2.54
C ALA A 9 17.89 2.63 -2.47
N TRP A 10 17.82 3.82 -3.04
CA TRP A 10 16.61 4.66 -3.00
C TRP A 10 15.38 3.97 -3.60
N HIS A 11 15.55 3.26 -4.72
CA HIS A 11 14.46 2.53 -5.36
C HIS A 11 13.98 1.35 -4.53
N GLU A 12 14.87 0.63 -3.84
CA GLU A 12 14.53 -0.44 -2.92
C GLU A 12 13.76 0.11 -1.70
N THR A 13 14.18 1.26 -1.19
CA THR A 13 13.46 1.97 -0.11
C THR A 13 12.03 2.29 -0.51
N LEU A 14 11.84 2.82 -1.72
CA LEU A 14 10.51 3.14 -2.24
C LEU A 14 9.67 1.88 -2.52
N GLU A 15 10.28 0.80 -2.99
CA GLU A 15 9.54 -0.44 -3.24
C GLU A 15 9.12 -1.11 -1.92
N ILE A 16 9.97 -1.09 -0.89
CA ILE A 16 9.62 -1.54 0.45
C ILE A 16 8.52 -0.67 1.07
N HIS A 17 8.54 0.65 0.86
CA HIS A 17 7.44 1.55 1.24
C HIS A 17 6.10 1.09 0.63
N GLU A 18 6.07 0.91 -0.69
CA GLU A 18 4.85 0.52 -1.40
C GLU A 18 4.34 -0.86 -0.94
N LEU A 19 5.24 -1.83 -0.73
CA LEU A 19 4.89 -3.17 -0.25
C LEU A 19 4.32 -3.15 1.18
N VAL A 20 4.96 -2.42 2.10
CA VAL A 20 4.49 -2.32 3.49
C VAL A 20 3.14 -1.62 3.55
N ALA A 21 2.98 -0.49 2.86
CA ALA A 21 1.70 0.22 2.84
C ALA A 21 0.57 -0.66 2.28
N PHE A 22 0.80 -1.32 1.14
CA PHE A 22 -0.18 -2.20 0.50
C PHE A 22 -0.55 -3.39 1.40
N GLN A 23 0.43 -4.09 1.96
CA GLN A 23 0.17 -5.26 2.81
C GLN A 23 -0.48 -4.88 4.14
N ALA A 24 -0.11 -3.75 4.75
CA ALA A 24 -0.73 -3.29 5.99
C ALA A 24 -2.21 -2.94 5.78
N ILE A 25 -2.54 -2.21 4.71
CA ILE A 25 -3.93 -1.92 4.34
C ILE A 25 -4.69 -3.22 4.05
N GLY A 26 -4.11 -4.12 3.25
CA GLY A 26 -4.70 -5.43 2.95
C GLY A 26 -4.99 -6.24 4.21
N LEU A 27 -4.03 -6.30 5.15
CA LEU A 27 -4.17 -7.00 6.43
C LEU A 27 -5.31 -6.42 7.26
N MET A 28 -5.39 -5.09 7.40
CA MET A 28 -6.49 -4.42 8.11
C MET A 28 -7.84 -4.73 7.47
N LYS A 29 -7.91 -4.74 6.13
CA LYS A 29 -9.13 -5.06 5.37
C LYS A 29 -9.57 -6.50 5.62
N LEU A 30 -8.64 -7.46 5.55
CA LEU A 30 -8.92 -8.88 5.81
C LEU A 30 -9.39 -9.11 7.25
N LYS A 31 -8.72 -8.51 8.24
CA LYS A 31 -9.10 -8.62 9.66
C LYS A 31 -10.49 -8.04 9.93
N LYS A 32 -10.87 -6.94 9.27
CA LYS A 32 -12.23 -6.39 9.33
C LYS A 32 -13.25 -7.35 8.72
N GLY A 33 -13.00 -7.82 7.50
CA GLY A 33 -13.90 -8.73 6.79
C GLY A 33 -14.06 -10.11 7.45
N LEU A 34 -13.04 -10.60 8.16
CA LEU A 34 -13.06 -11.90 8.86
C LEU A 34 -14.25 -12.05 9.82
N LYS A 35 -14.74 -10.94 10.40
CA LYS A 35 -15.87 -10.95 11.34
C LYS A 35 -17.21 -11.26 10.66
N GLU A 36 -17.29 -11.07 9.35
CA GLU A 36 -18.52 -11.21 8.55
C GLU A 36 -18.61 -12.58 7.86
N ILE A 37 -17.53 -13.36 7.87
CA ILE A 37 -17.45 -14.65 7.17
C ILE A 37 -18.11 -15.76 7.99
N GLN A 38 -19.17 -16.33 7.41
CA GLN A 38 -19.89 -17.49 7.95
C GLN A 38 -19.31 -18.82 7.45
N ASP A 39 -18.81 -18.86 6.22
CA ASP A 39 -18.24 -20.06 5.62
C ASP A 39 -16.92 -20.47 6.30
N GLN A 40 -16.85 -21.71 6.78
CA GLN A 40 -15.71 -22.18 7.59
C GLN A 40 -14.43 -22.32 6.76
N GLU A 41 -14.51 -22.78 5.52
CA GLU A 41 -13.35 -22.97 4.66
C GLU A 41 -12.74 -21.60 4.30
N LEU A 42 -13.58 -20.66 3.86
CA LEU A 42 -13.16 -19.29 3.58
C LEU A 42 -12.58 -18.61 4.82
N ARG A 43 -13.15 -18.85 6.00
CA ARG A 43 -12.61 -18.33 7.26
C ARG A 43 -11.19 -18.85 7.54
N GLN A 44 -10.92 -20.13 7.30
CA GLN A 44 -9.59 -20.71 7.47
C GLN A 44 -8.58 -20.12 6.46
N ILE A 45 -9.00 -19.93 5.21
CA ILE A 45 -8.18 -19.27 4.19
C ILE A 45 -7.82 -17.85 4.65
N TYR A 46 -8.80 -17.07 5.12
CA TYR A 46 -8.56 -15.71 5.65
C TYR A 46 -7.57 -15.73 6.82
N LEU A 47 -7.73 -16.63 7.79
CA LEU A 47 -6.82 -16.73 8.94
C LEU A 47 -5.38 -17.03 8.50
N LYS A 48 -5.21 -17.98 7.57
CA LYS A 48 -3.90 -18.32 7.01
C LYS A 48 -3.28 -17.15 6.25
N THR A 49 -4.08 -16.43 5.45
CA THR A 49 -3.60 -15.24 4.72
C THR A 49 -3.22 -14.11 5.67
N ILE A 50 -4.01 -13.85 6.72
CA ILE A 50 -3.71 -12.87 7.76
C ILE A 50 -2.36 -13.20 8.41
N GLN A 51 -2.15 -14.44 8.83
CA GLN A 51 -0.87 -14.88 9.42
C GLN A 51 0.31 -14.70 8.45
N GLY A 52 0.12 -15.02 7.17
CA GLY A 52 1.15 -14.82 6.15
C GLY A 52 1.52 -13.35 5.97
N LEU A 53 0.54 -12.45 5.93
CA LEU A 53 0.78 -11.01 5.83
C LEU A 53 1.43 -10.44 7.10
N ASP A 54 1.05 -10.91 8.29
CA ASP A 54 1.72 -10.55 9.54
C ASP A 54 3.22 -10.93 9.49
N MET A 55 3.55 -12.10 8.94
CA MET A 55 4.94 -12.54 8.78
C MET A 55 5.69 -11.69 7.76
N ASN A 56 5.12 -11.48 6.58
CA ASN A 56 5.73 -10.64 5.53
C ASN A 56 6.01 -9.22 6.03
N LEU A 57 5.07 -8.60 6.74
CA LEU A 57 5.27 -7.26 7.32
C LEU A 57 6.42 -7.25 8.33
N ARG A 58 6.56 -8.28 9.17
CA ARG A 58 7.69 -8.40 10.11
C ARG A 58 9.02 -8.50 9.38
N GLU A 59 9.08 -9.26 8.28
CA GLU A 59 10.28 -9.38 7.45
C GLU A 59 10.63 -8.05 6.77
N LEU A 60 9.65 -7.39 6.14
CA LEU A 60 9.86 -6.10 5.47
C LEU A 60 10.32 -5.00 6.45
N LEU A 61 9.76 -4.97 7.67
CA LEU A 61 10.12 -3.97 8.68
C LEU A 61 11.58 -4.11 9.18
N GLN A 62 12.24 -5.26 8.98
CA GLN A 62 13.67 -5.42 9.32
C GLN A 62 14.57 -4.55 8.46
N PHE A 63 14.11 -4.12 7.28
CA PHE A 63 14.88 -3.31 6.34
C PHE A 63 14.79 -1.81 6.63
N TYR A 64 13.82 -1.35 7.42
CA TYR A 64 13.61 0.08 7.71
C TYR A 64 14.79 0.78 8.41
N PRO A 65 15.52 0.14 9.34
CA PRO A 65 16.75 0.74 9.91
C PRO A 65 17.85 1.03 8.88
N TYR A 66 17.82 0.36 7.74
CA TYR A 66 18.78 0.55 6.64
C TYR A 66 18.27 1.55 5.59
N ALA A 67 17.02 2.02 5.71
CA ALA A 67 16.52 3.11 4.89
C ALA A 67 17.10 4.46 5.37
N PRO A 68 17.24 5.46 4.49
CA PRO A 68 17.70 6.79 4.89
C PRO A 68 16.81 7.42 5.98
N HIS A 69 17.37 7.51 7.19
CA HIS A 69 16.92 8.26 8.40
C HIS A 69 15.45 8.18 8.88
N PRO A 70 14.99 7.08 9.51
CA PRO A 70 13.73 7.08 10.25
C PRO A 70 13.90 7.61 11.69
N GLN A 71 13.82 8.93 11.92
CA GLN A 71 13.72 9.51 13.28
C GLN A 71 12.26 9.62 13.73
N GLN A 72 11.86 8.93 14.80
CA GLN A 72 10.48 8.85 15.30
C GLN A 72 9.75 10.21 15.39
N SER A 73 8.57 10.28 14.78
CA SER A 73 7.54 11.28 15.07
C SER A 73 6.20 10.57 15.29
N ALA A 74 5.47 11.04 16.30
CA ALA A 74 4.18 10.51 16.68
C ALA A 74 3.10 11.38 16.03
N ASP A 75 2.30 10.79 15.14
CA ASP A 75 0.85 11.03 15.01
C ASP A 75 0.31 10.43 13.71
N TYR A 76 -0.17 9.20 13.78
CA TYR A 76 -1.04 8.60 12.76
C TYR A 76 -2.23 7.94 13.46
N ARG A 77 -3.33 8.66 13.59
CA ARG A 77 -4.57 8.14 14.21
C ARG A 77 -5.82 8.71 13.56
N SER A 78 -6.40 7.99 12.60
CA SER A 78 -7.86 7.98 12.38
C SER A 78 -8.31 6.77 11.54
N SER A 79 -9.58 6.35 11.71
CA SER A 79 -10.24 5.34 10.87
C SER A 79 -10.28 5.73 9.39
N ASP A 80 -10.40 7.02 9.12
CA ASP A 80 -10.51 7.56 7.77
C ASP A 80 -9.17 7.45 7.03
N SER A 81 -8.07 7.42 7.76
CA SER A 81 -6.74 7.23 7.20
C SER A 81 -6.58 5.85 6.56
N PHE A 82 -7.17 4.81 7.16
CA PHE A 82 -7.23 3.48 6.56
C PHE A 82 -8.04 3.47 5.26
N LEU A 83 -9.23 4.09 5.27
CA LEU A 83 -10.10 4.12 4.08
C LEU A 83 -9.49 4.94 2.94
N ALA A 84 -8.82 6.06 3.27
CA ALA A 84 -8.08 6.85 2.29
C ALA A 84 -6.91 6.05 1.69
N GLY A 85 -6.19 5.30 2.54
CA GLY A 85 -5.13 4.38 2.10
C GLY A 85 -5.65 3.28 1.18
N ASP A 86 -6.75 2.61 1.53
CA ASP A 86 -7.39 1.57 0.70
C ASP A 86 -7.81 2.12 -0.67
N LEU A 87 -8.41 3.32 -0.70
CA LEU A 87 -8.78 3.97 -1.95
C LEU A 87 -7.56 4.37 -2.80
N LEU A 88 -6.49 4.86 -2.18
CA LEU A 88 -5.24 5.17 -2.89
C LEU A 88 -4.60 3.90 -3.48
N ALA A 89 -4.53 2.81 -2.70
CA ALA A 89 -4.01 1.53 -3.16
C ALA A 89 -4.84 0.97 -4.32
N PHE A 90 -6.17 1.01 -4.20
CA PHE A 90 -7.08 0.62 -5.28
C PHE A 90 -6.83 1.43 -6.56
N ALA A 91 -6.73 2.76 -6.47
CA ALA A 91 -6.51 3.62 -7.63
C ALA A 91 -5.17 3.31 -8.33
N LYS A 92 -4.08 3.11 -7.57
CA LYS A 92 -2.79 2.68 -8.11
C LYS A 92 -2.89 1.36 -8.87
N THR A 93 -3.55 0.36 -8.29
CA THR A 93 -3.75 -0.95 -8.92
C THR A 93 -4.63 -0.85 -10.18
N ALA A 94 -5.70 -0.04 -10.15
CA ALA A 94 -6.56 0.18 -11.30
C ALA A 94 -5.79 0.78 -12.49
N VAL A 95 -4.95 1.80 -12.25
CA VAL A 95 -4.08 2.39 -13.28
C VAL A 95 -3.15 1.33 -13.89
N ARG A 96 -2.47 0.51 -13.06
CA ARG A 96 -1.60 -0.57 -13.54
C ARG A 96 -2.37 -1.60 -14.39
N ASN A 97 -3.54 -2.04 -13.92
CA ASN A 97 -4.35 -3.04 -14.61
C ASN A 97 -4.88 -2.54 -15.96
N TYR A 98 -5.32 -1.27 -16.03
CA TYR A 98 -5.70 -0.68 -17.31
C TYR A 98 -4.53 -0.58 -18.28
N GLY A 99 -3.33 -0.25 -17.77
CA GLY A 99 -2.09 -0.27 -18.56
C GLY A 99 -1.88 -1.62 -19.25
N VAL A 100 -1.94 -2.72 -18.49
CA VAL A 100 -1.81 -4.09 -19.03
C VAL A 100 -2.95 -4.41 -20.01
N ALA A 101 -4.20 -4.14 -19.66
CA ALA A 101 -5.33 -4.46 -20.54
C ALA A 101 -5.28 -3.73 -21.90
N ILE A 102 -4.73 -2.50 -21.93
CA ILE A 102 -4.56 -1.72 -23.15
C ILE A 102 -3.49 -2.32 -24.07
N THR A 103 -2.43 -2.95 -23.53
CA THR A 103 -1.39 -3.61 -24.35
C THR A 103 -1.88 -4.91 -24.97
N GLU A 104 -2.77 -5.62 -24.29
CA GLU A 104 -3.29 -6.93 -24.75
C GLU A 104 -4.50 -6.82 -25.70
N THR A 105 -5.16 -5.66 -25.78
CA THR A 105 -6.38 -5.54 -26.59
C THR A 105 -6.08 -5.28 -28.07
N ALA A 106 -6.59 -6.14 -28.96
CA ALA A 106 -6.51 -5.96 -30.41
C ALA A 106 -7.62 -5.05 -30.97
N THR A 107 -8.81 -5.05 -30.35
CA THR A 107 -10.02 -4.38 -30.86
C THR A 107 -9.99 -2.86 -30.62
N PRO A 108 -10.05 -2.00 -31.67
CA PRO A 108 -9.95 -0.54 -31.52
C PRO A 108 -11.01 0.09 -30.61
N ALA A 109 -12.26 -0.38 -30.69
CA ALA A 109 -13.34 0.12 -29.84
C ALA A 109 -13.10 -0.18 -28.34
N VAL A 110 -12.61 -1.40 -28.03
CA VAL A 110 -12.25 -1.78 -26.65
C VAL A 110 -11.10 -0.91 -26.15
N ARG A 111 -10.04 -0.74 -26.96
CA ARG A 111 -8.90 0.14 -26.63
C ARG A 111 -9.34 1.57 -26.29
N LYS A 112 -10.30 2.11 -27.05
CA LYS A 112 -10.84 3.46 -26.81
C LYS A 112 -11.53 3.56 -25.44
N VAL A 113 -12.33 2.56 -25.07
CA VAL A 113 -13.01 2.52 -23.76
C VAL A 113 -11.99 2.39 -22.62
N LEU A 114 -11.03 1.47 -22.74
CA LEU A 114 -10.02 1.25 -21.70
C LEU A 114 -9.15 2.49 -21.47
N LYS A 115 -8.76 3.22 -22.53
CA LYS A 115 -8.05 4.50 -22.40
C LYS A 115 -8.87 5.55 -21.65
N LYS A 116 -10.18 5.64 -21.91
CA LYS A 116 -11.07 6.55 -21.17
C LYS A 116 -11.11 6.19 -19.68
N GLN A 117 -11.25 4.91 -19.36
CA GLN A 117 -11.31 4.43 -17.97
C GLN A 117 -9.97 4.58 -17.25
N LEU A 118 -8.84 4.37 -17.94
CA LEU A 118 -7.51 4.68 -17.43
C LEU A 118 -7.41 6.14 -16.99
N ASN A 119 -7.84 7.08 -17.83
CA ASN A 119 -7.81 8.50 -17.48
C ASN A 119 -8.67 8.79 -16.23
N GLN A 120 -9.85 8.17 -16.12
CA GLN A 120 -10.67 8.31 -14.91
C GLN A 120 -9.96 7.75 -13.66
N ALA A 121 -9.25 6.62 -13.77
CA ALA A 121 -8.48 6.06 -12.68
C ALA A 121 -7.30 6.98 -12.26
N ILE A 122 -6.66 7.64 -13.24
CA ILE A 122 -5.63 8.66 -12.99
C ILE A 122 -6.21 9.84 -12.23
N ASP A 123 -7.36 10.37 -12.64
CA ASP A 123 -8.04 11.49 -11.98
C ASP A 123 -8.42 11.13 -10.53
N ILE A 124 -8.92 9.90 -10.30
CA ILE A 124 -9.24 9.40 -8.96
C ILE A 124 -7.97 9.33 -8.10
N HIS A 125 -6.88 8.79 -8.65
CA HIS A 125 -5.59 8.72 -7.95
C HIS A 125 -5.11 10.11 -7.53
N GLU A 126 -5.14 11.09 -8.43
CA GLU A 126 -4.76 12.48 -8.11
C GLU A 126 -5.61 13.07 -6.98
N GLN A 127 -6.93 12.87 -7.02
CA GLN A 127 -7.85 13.38 -6.01
C GLN A 127 -7.57 12.80 -4.62
N ILE A 128 -7.43 11.48 -4.51
CA ILE A 128 -7.18 10.84 -3.22
C ILE A 128 -5.76 11.14 -2.71
N TYR A 129 -4.75 11.18 -3.59
CA TYR A 129 -3.41 11.63 -3.23
C TYR A 129 -3.43 13.05 -2.67
N SER A 130 -4.07 13.99 -3.36
CA SER A 130 -4.16 15.39 -2.95
C SER A 130 -4.91 15.57 -1.63
N TYR A 131 -5.94 14.77 -1.39
CA TYR A 131 -6.62 14.70 -0.10
C TYR A 131 -5.67 14.25 1.01
N MET A 132 -5.01 13.09 0.84
CA MET A 132 -4.11 12.52 1.83
C MET A 132 -2.91 13.42 2.10
N TYR A 133 -2.33 14.03 1.07
CA TYR A 133 -1.22 14.98 1.20
C TYR A 133 -1.62 16.21 2.03
N ARG A 134 -2.73 16.89 1.68
CA ARG A 134 -3.22 18.06 2.44
C ARG A 134 -3.57 17.75 3.88
N LYS A 135 -4.01 16.51 4.16
CA LYS A 135 -4.33 16.04 5.52
C LYS A 135 -3.11 15.51 6.28
N GLY A 136 -1.92 15.52 5.68
CA GLY A 136 -0.69 15.00 6.29
C GLY A 136 -0.62 13.48 6.39
N LEU A 137 -1.55 12.76 5.76
CA LEU A 137 -1.65 11.29 5.76
C LEU A 137 -0.64 10.65 4.80
N TYR A 138 -0.21 11.38 3.76
CA TYR A 138 0.78 10.93 2.79
C TYR A 138 1.85 12.00 2.55
N PRO A 139 2.88 12.11 3.41
CA PRO A 139 3.89 13.17 3.34
C PRO A 139 4.97 12.86 2.28
N SER A 140 4.58 12.79 1.00
CA SER A 140 5.41 12.37 -0.15
C SER A 140 6.74 13.11 -0.31
N TYR A 141 6.83 14.37 0.11
CA TYR A 141 8.07 15.17 0.06
C TYR A 141 8.94 15.04 1.33
N ASN A 142 8.52 14.27 2.32
CA ASN A 142 9.29 14.00 3.54
C ASN A 142 9.43 12.48 3.72
N LEU A 143 10.49 11.93 3.15
CA LEU A 143 10.76 10.50 3.16
C LEU A 143 10.81 9.92 4.58
N ASN A 144 11.46 10.62 5.51
CA ASN A 144 11.58 10.16 6.89
C ASN A 144 10.18 9.97 7.52
N LYS A 145 9.31 10.96 7.35
CA LYS A 145 7.93 10.91 7.84
C LYS A 145 7.09 9.84 7.10
N LEU A 146 7.33 9.67 5.80
CA LEU A 146 6.66 8.64 5.00
C LEU A 146 6.96 7.23 5.56
N LEU A 147 8.24 6.92 5.73
CA LEU A 147 8.68 5.62 6.26
C LEU A 147 8.20 5.39 7.71
N GLN A 148 8.13 6.43 8.53
CA GLN A 148 7.56 6.30 9.87
C GLN A 148 6.08 5.97 9.85
N ASN A 149 5.32 6.62 8.95
CA ASN A 149 3.91 6.32 8.77
C ASN A 149 3.70 4.87 8.36
N ASP A 150 4.57 4.31 7.50
CA ASP A 150 4.51 2.90 7.13
C ASP A 150 4.73 1.97 8.32
N MET A 151 5.73 2.26 9.16
CA MET A 151 6.00 1.47 10.37
C MET A 151 4.82 1.53 11.35
N MET A 152 4.20 2.71 11.52
CA MET A 152 3.03 2.87 12.38
C MET A 152 1.82 2.12 11.83
N LEU A 153 1.56 2.25 10.52
CA LEU A 153 0.47 1.58 9.83
C LEU A 153 0.62 0.05 9.89
N ALA A 154 1.82 -0.48 9.65
CA ALA A 154 2.11 -1.90 9.77
C ALA A 154 1.92 -2.40 11.21
N LYS A 155 2.43 -1.68 12.22
CA LYS A 155 2.21 -2.03 13.63
C LYS A 155 0.72 -2.03 14.00
N GLN A 156 -0.02 -1.03 13.54
CA GLN A 156 -1.46 -0.96 13.76
C GLN A 156 -2.17 -2.15 13.12
N ALA A 157 -1.85 -2.46 11.86
CA ALA A 157 -2.42 -3.59 11.12
C ALA A 157 -2.18 -4.93 11.83
N MET A 158 -0.97 -5.15 12.35
CA MET A 158 -0.63 -6.36 13.11
C MET A 158 -1.33 -6.42 14.47
N SER A 159 -1.57 -5.27 15.12
CA SER A 159 -2.21 -5.20 16.46
C SER A 159 -3.74 -5.25 16.47
N MET A 160 -4.39 -4.97 15.34
CA MET A 160 -5.85 -5.08 15.17
C MET A 160 -6.36 -6.50 15.35
#